data_AF-A0A843RYU1-F1
#
_entry.id   AF-A0A843RYU1-F1
#
_cell.length_a   1.000
_cell.length_b   1.000
_cell.length_c   1.000
_cell.angle_alpha   90.00
_cell.angle_beta   90.00
_cell.angle_gamma   90.00
#
_symmetry.space_group_name_H-M   'P 1'
#
loop_
_entity.id
_entity.type
_entity.pdbx_description
1 polymer ?
#
loop_
_entity_poly.entity_id
_entity_poly.type
_entity_poly.pdbx_seq_one_letter_code
_entity_poly.pdbx_strand_id
1 'polypeptide(L)'
;MPTASHELREHLLRTNTEFRELWERHHELDVQIVEMADKPHLSESDQLEEIRLKKQKLQLKDRMEELLRRHADMAIPPSTAASSLPASSPSQR
;
A
#
# COMPACT_ATOMS: atom_id res chain seq x y z
N MET A 1 11.67 12.33 -7.73
CA MET A 1 11.33 12.48 -6.30
C MET A 1 10.41 11.33 -5.94
N PRO A 2 10.77 10.43 -5.01
CA PRO A 2 9.83 9.42 -4.54
C PRO A 2 8.68 10.18 -3.87
N THR A 3 7.48 9.99 -4.38
CA THR A 3 6.28 10.67 -3.89
C THR A 3 5.99 10.16 -2.48
N ALA A 4 5.48 11.01 -1.58
CA ALA A 4 5.12 10.65 -0.20
C ALA A 4 4.25 9.36 -0.10
N SER A 5 3.55 9.02 -1.19
CA SER A 5 2.83 7.77 -1.38
C SER A 5 3.70 6.51 -1.31
N HIS A 6 4.95 6.54 -1.80
CA HIS A 6 5.87 5.41 -1.76
C HIS A 6 6.40 5.17 -0.34
N GLU A 7 6.81 6.21 0.36
CA GLU A 7 7.30 6.09 1.74
C GLU A 7 6.19 5.60 2.69
N LEU A 8 4.95 6.08 2.50
CA LEU A 8 3.81 5.61 3.28
C LEU A 8 3.47 4.13 2.98
N ARG A 9 3.63 3.68 1.73
CA ARG A 9 3.50 2.28 1.34
C ARG A 9 4.53 1.40 2.05
N GLU A 10 5.80 1.80 2.01
CA GLU A 10 6.88 1.06 2.67
C GLU A 10 6.70 1.03 4.19
N HIS A 11 6.25 2.15 4.77
CA HIS A 11 5.93 2.20 6.19
C HIS A 11 4.81 1.22 6.55
N LEU A 12 3.69 1.23 5.80
CA LEU A 12 2.57 0.33 6.03
C LEU A 12 2.93 -1.14 5.81
N LEU A 13 3.77 -1.48 4.83
CA LEU A 13 4.31 -2.85 4.67
C LEU A 13 5.07 -3.34 5.91
N ARG A 14 5.67 -2.41 6.65
CA ARG A 14 6.50 -2.71 7.82
C ARG A 14 5.71 -2.67 9.13
N THR A 15 4.74 -1.77 9.26
CA THR A 15 3.98 -1.54 10.50
C THR A 15 2.58 -2.14 10.48
N ASN A 16 2.00 -2.41 9.31
CA ASN A 16 0.63 -2.89 9.16
C ASN A 16 0.59 -4.28 8.49
N THR A 17 0.25 -5.29 9.28
CA THR A 17 0.14 -6.68 8.82
C THR A 17 -0.93 -6.86 7.73
N GLU A 18 -2.05 -6.13 7.80
CA GLU A 18 -3.09 -6.20 6.76
C GLU A 18 -2.55 -5.71 5.41
N PHE A 19 -1.74 -4.65 5.40
CA PHE A 19 -1.15 -4.15 4.16
C PHE A 19 -0.18 -5.18 3.56
N ARG A 20 0.61 -5.87 4.40
CA ARG A 20 1.50 -6.94 3.95
C ARG A 20 0.73 -8.10 3.33
N GLU A 21 -0.34 -8.56 3.98
CA GLU A 21 -1.18 -9.62 3.43
C GLU A 21 -1.86 -9.22 2.11
N LEU A 22 -2.34 -7.98 2.00
CA LEU A 22 -2.90 -7.46 0.75
C LEU A 22 -1.85 -7.42 -0.37
N TRP A 23 -0.62 -7.05 -0.05
CA TRP A 23 0.49 -7.00 -1.01
C TRP A 23 0.87 -8.40 -1.51
N GLU A 24 0.96 -9.37 -0.61
CA GLU A 24 1.28 -10.76 -0.96
C GLU A 24 0.19 -11.36 -1.85
N ARG A 25 -1.09 -11.20 -1.48
CA ARG A 25 -2.24 -11.62 -2.31
C ARG A 25 -2.26 -10.90 -3.66
N HIS A 26 -1.88 -9.62 -3.70
CA HIS A 26 -1.82 -8.85 -4.95
C HIS A 26 -0.72 -9.41 -5.86
N HIS A 27 0.45 -9.74 -5.30
CA HIS A 27 1.55 -10.34 -6.02
C HIS A 27 1.19 -11.72 -6.57
N GLU A 28 0.55 -12.58 -5.77
CA GLU A 28 0.07 -13.90 -6.24
C GLU A 28 -0.95 -13.78 -7.37
N LEU A 29 -1.87 -12.82 -7.28
CA LEU A 29 -2.83 -12.56 -8.37
C LEU A 29 -2.15 -11.98 -9.60
N ASP A 30 -1.14 -11.13 -9.45
CA ASP A 30 -0.38 -10.59 -10.58
C ASP A 30 0.34 -11.68 -11.36
N VAL A 31 1.01 -12.60 -10.65
CA VAL A 31 1.67 -13.75 -11.26
C VAL A 31 0.67 -14.62 -12.00
N GLN A 32 -0.46 -14.97 -11.38
CA GLN A 32 -1.50 -15.76 -12.04
C GLN A 32 -2.11 -15.06 -13.26
N ILE A 33 -2.31 -13.73 -13.20
CA ILE A 33 -2.78 -12.93 -14.35
C ILE A 33 -1.76 -12.98 -15.48
N VAL A 34 -0.47 -12.78 -15.16
CA VAL A 34 0.60 -12.80 -16.17
C VAL A 34 0.70 -14.18 -16.81
N GLU A 35 0.67 -15.26 -16.02
CA GLU A 35 0.70 -16.63 -16.55
C GLU A 35 -0.52 -16.98 -17.39
N MET A 36 -1.70 -16.40 -17.10
CA MET A 36 -2.88 -16.55 -17.93
C MET A 36 -2.80 -15.70 -19.21
N ALA A 37 -2.36 -14.44 -19.09
CA ALA A 37 -2.26 -13.50 -20.21
C ALA A 37 -1.13 -13.84 -21.19
N ASP A 38 -0.07 -14.50 -20.74
CA ASP A 38 1.06 -14.95 -21.57
C ASP A 38 0.69 -16.15 -22.46
N LYS A 39 -0.39 -16.88 -22.12
CA LYS A 39 -0.84 -18.02 -22.92
C LYS A 39 -1.51 -17.54 -24.21
N PRO A 40 -0.98 -17.88 -25.40
CA PRO A 40 -1.52 -17.38 -26.68
C PRO A 40 -2.88 -17.98 -27.11
N HIS A 41 -3.45 -18.89 -26.32
CA HIS A 41 -4.70 -19.60 -26.62
C HIS A 41 -5.73 -19.47 -25.47
N LEU A 42 -5.96 -18.26 -24.95
CA LEU A 42 -7.06 -18.06 -23.99
C LEU A 42 -8.39 -18.39 -24.69
N SER A 43 -9.11 -19.37 -24.15
CA SER A 43 -10.49 -19.65 -24.54
C SER A 43 -11.41 -18.55 -23.98
N GLU A 44 -12.67 -18.47 -24.43
CA GLU A 44 -13.63 -17.49 -23.88
C GLU A 44 -13.76 -17.58 -22.35
N SER A 45 -13.60 -18.78 -21.80
CA SER A 45 -13.54 -19.03 -20.35
C SER A 45 -12.29 -18.42 -19.70
N ASP A 46 -11.11 -18.57 -20.31
CA ASP A 46 -9.86 -17.97 -19.80
C ASP A 46 -9.89 -16.44 -19.89
N GLN A 47 -10.50 -15.85 -20.91
CA GLN A 47 -10.69 -14.39 -20.98
C GLN A 47 -11.57 -13.87 -19.84
N LEU A 48 -12.65 -14.58 -19.49
CA LEU A 48 -13.48 -14.24 -18.33
C LEU A 48 -12.70 -14.38 -17.02
N GLU A 49 -11.87 -15.42 -16.92
CA GLU A 49 -10.99 -15.64 -15.77
C GLU A 49 -9.96 -14.50 -15.66
N GLU A 50 -9.31 -14.09 -16.75
CA GLU A 50 -8.38 -12.96 -16.80
C GLU A 50 -9.07 -11.66 -16.35
N ILE A 51 -10.27 -11.37 -16.87
CA ILE A 51 -11.04 -10.19 -16.47
C ILE A 51 -11.38 -10.26 -14.98
N ARG A 52 -11.77 -11.44 -14.47
CA ARG A 52 -12.08 -11.64 -13.05
C ARG A 52 -10.84 -11.46 -12.18
N LEU A 53 -9.70 -12.04 -12.55
CA LEU A 53 -8.45 -11.87 -11.82
C LEU A 53 -7.98 -10.42 -11.85
N LYS A 54 -8.04 -9.75 -13.00
CA LYS A 54 -7.70 -8.32 -13.16
C LYS A 54 -8.59 -7.43 -12.29
N LYS A 55 -9.86 -7.78 -12.15
CA LYS A 55 -10.81 -7.13 -11.23
C LYS A 55 -10.45 -7.38 -9.77
N GLN A 56 -10.10 -8.61 -9.39
CA GLN A 56 -9.63 -8.92 -8.03
C GLN A 56 -8.34 -8.19 -7.67
N LYS A 57 -7.37 -8.15 -8.59
CA LYS A 57 -6.13 -7.36 -8.46
C LYS A 57 -6.46 -5.88 -8.27
N LEU A 58 -7.40 -5.34 -9.06
CA LEU A 58 -7.84 -3.95 -8.91
C LEU A 58 -8.45 -3.71 -7.52
N GLN A 59 -9.27 -4.63 -7.00
CA GLN A 59 -9.84 -4.53 -5.66
C GLN A 59 -8.78 -4.56 -4.56
N LEU A 60 -7.75 -5.41 -4.69
CA LEU A 60 -6.63 -5.42 -3.74
C LEU A 60 -5.84 -4.12 -3.79
N LYS A 61 -5.60 -3.60 -5.00
CA LYS A 61 -4.95 -2.30 -5.18
C LYS A 61 -5.78 -1.17 -4.56
N ASP A 62 -7.09 -1.17 -4.78
CA ASP A 62 -8.01 -0.19 -4.20
C ASP A 62 -8.01 -0.24 -2.67
N ARG A 63 -7.95 -1.46 -2.10
CA ARG A 63 -7.88 -1.67 -0.65
C ARG A 63 -6.55 -1.23 -0.04
N MET A 64 -5.44 -1.43 -0.76
CA MET A 64 -4.13 -0.86 -0.38
C MET A 64 -4.15 0.66 -0.43
N GLU A 65 -4.71 1.25 -1.49
CA GLU A 65 -4.86 2.70 -1.65
C GLU A 65 -5.80 3.30 -0.60
N GLU A 66 -6.86 2.59 -0.20
CA GLU A 66 -7.74 3.00 0.90
C GLU A 66 -6.99 3.04 2.23
N LEU A 67 -6.22 1.99 2.55
CA LEU A 67 -5.38 1.96 3.75
C LEU A 67 -4.39 3.13 3.75
N LEU A 68 -3.71 3.35 2.62
CA LEU A 68 -2.81 4.47 2.42
C LEU A 68 -3.51 5.80 2.63
N ARG A 69 -4.71 5.97 2.08
CA ARG A 69 -5.45 7.22 2.17
C ARG A 69 -5.93 7.50 3.60
N ARG A 70 -6.44 6.48 4.29
CA ARG A 70 -6.82 6.58 5.70
C ARG A 70 -5.63 6.89 6.59
N HIS A 71 -4.49 6.24 6.34
CA HIS A 71 -3.26 6.52 7.09
C HIS A 71 -2.64 7.86 6.71
N ALA A 72 -2.72 8.29 5.45
CA ALA A 72 -2.27 9.62 5.06
C ALA A 72 -3.10 10.67 5.79
N ASP A 73 -4.42 10.56 5.75
CA ASP A 73 -5.36 11.44 6.47
C ASP A 73 -5.06 11.49 7.98
N MET A 74 -4.81 10.32 8.59
CA MET A 74 -4.48 10.22 10.02
C MET A 74 -3.05 10.68 10.36
N ALA A 75 -2.11 10.56 9.42
CA ALA A 75 -0.69 10.91 9.58
C ALA A 75 -0.37 12.35 9.13
N ILE A 76 -1.37 13.18 8.79
CA ILE A 76 -1.22 14.64 8.78
C ILE A 76 -1.67 15.20 10.15
N PRO A 77 -0.81 15.30 11.16
CA PRO A 77 -0.99 16.36 12.13
C PRO A 77 -0.69 17.70 11.43
N PRO A 78 -1.52 18.75 11.57
CA PRO A 78 -1.05 20.10 11.32
C PRO A 78 -0.04 20.45 12.43
N SER A 79 1.18 19.93 12.35
CA SER A 79 2.24 20.27 13.28
C SER A 79 3.53 20.61 12.55
N THR A 80 3.50 21.81 11.98
CA THR A 80 4.69 22.66 11.85
C THR A 80 4.62 23.80 12.86
N ALA A 81 4.23 23.52 14.11
CA ALA A 81 4.28 24.52 15.19
C ALA A 81 4.36 23.90 16.60
N ALA A 82 5.36 23.06 16.88
CA ALA A 82 5.84 22.83 18.26
C ALA A 82 7.23 22.16 18.28
N SER A 83 8.19 22.69 17.51
CA SER A 83 9.59 22.66 17.96
C SER A 83 9.75 23.77 19.01
N SER A 84 9.15 23.60 20.19
CA SER A 84 9.54 24.37 21.37
C SER A 84 10.46 23.49 22.21
N LEU A 85 11.74 23.67 21.93
CA LEU A 85 12.86 23.55 22.87
C LEU A 85 12.46 23.18 24.32
N PRO A 86 12.92 22.04 24.86
CA PRO A 86 13.31 22.03 26.26
C PRO A 86 14.65 22.76 26.32
N ALA A 87 14.59 24.06 26.59
CA ALA A 87 15.75 24.81 27.05
C ALA A 87 16.27 24.14 28.34
N SER A 88 17.55 23.73 28.26
CA SER A 88 18.50 23.70 29.36
C SER A 88 18.18 22.82 30.60
N SER A 89 18.83 21.65 30.66
CA SER A 89 19.54 21.28 31.90
C SER A 89 20.65 22.32 32.17
N PRO A 90 21.22 22.52 33.39
CA PRO A 90 21.25 21.64 34.57
C PRO A 90 21.17 22.35 35.97
N SER A 91 21.26 21.54 37.04
CA SER A 91 21.92 21.82 38.33
C SER A 91 21.36 22.83 39.37
N GLN A 92 21.07 22.25 40.55
CA GLN A 92 21.68 22.54 41.87
C GLN A 92 21.34 23.85 42.59
N ARG A 93 20.54 23.77 43.67
CA ARG A 93 21.01 23.90 45.07
C ARG A 93 19.93 23.52 46.08
#